data_AF-A0A1R1SD17-F1
#
_entry.id   AF-A0A1R1SD17-F1
#
_cell.length_a   1.000
_cell.length_b   1.000
_cell.length_c   1.000
_cell.angle_alpha   90.00
_cell.angle_beta   90.00
_cell.angle_gamma   90.00
#
_symmetry.space_group_name_H-M   'P 1'
#
loop_
_entity.id
_entity.type
_entity.pdbx_description
1 polymer ?
#
loop_
_entity_poly.entity_id
_entity_poly.type
_entity_poly.pdbx_seq_one_letter_code
_entity_poly.pdbx_strand_id
1 'polypeptide(L)'
;MAARRAEAVLGAALGVPDRFPYAAKRAAREAPPPQRERAAQLAALHARAVALGGLPESLTLCPCAPVHHDAVFHLDRVRPAHGLIRLGPGRTVAGRVEAAAGPDVYLTDSAGRTLLLDSRHLAGWPLAAAPADAATTAEVAAPAREAAEPQVLFGSSAISAPTDA
;
A
#
# COMPACT_ATOMS: atom_id res chain seq x y z
N MET A 1 -11.70 -10.60 -19.06
CA MET A 1 -13.11 -10.31 -18.70
C MET A 1 -13.64 -11.17 -17.55
N ALA A 2 -13.48 -12.51 -17.57
CA ALA A 2 -13.97 -13.36 -16.48
C ALA A 2 -13.34 -13.07 -15.10
N ALA A 3 -12.01 -12.93 -15.03
CA ALA A 3 -11.30 -12.63 -13.78
C ALA A 3 -11.78 -11.31 -13.12
N ARG A 4 -11.90 -10.23 -13.90
CA ARG A 4 -12.40 -8.94 -13.38
C ARG A 4 -13.83 -9.01 -12.84
N ARG A 5 -14.70 -9.82 -13.45
CA ARG A 5 -16.05 -10.03 -12.94
C ARG A 5 -16.03 -10.81 -11.61
N ALA A 6 -15.20 -11.84 -11.49
CA ALA A 6 -15.03 -12.58 -10.26
C ALA A 6 -14.49 -11.69 -9.11
N GLU A 7 -13.47 -10.88 -9.40
CA GLU A 7 -12.93 -9.89 -8.44
C GLU A 7 -14.03 -8.91 -7.97
N ALA A 8 -14.85 -8.39 -8.90
CA ALA A 8 -15.94 -7.48 -8.55
C ALA A 8 -17.01 -8.13 -7.67
N VAL A 9 -17.41 -9.38 -7.96
CA VAL A 9 -18.38 -10.13 -7.14
C VAL A 9 -17.82 -10.39 -5.74
N LEU A 10 -16.58 -10.87 -5.65
CA LEU A 10 -15.94 -11.12 -4.36
C LEU A 10 -15.73 -9.83 -3.56
N GLY A 11 -15.27 -8.76 -4.21
CA GLY A 11 -15.07 -7.45 -3.58
C GLY A 11 -16.37 -6.92 -2.98
N ALA A 12 -17.47 -6.95 -3.75
CA ALA A 12 -18.78 -6.52 -3.30
C ALA A 12 -19.30 -7.39 -2.13
N ALA A 13 -19.23 -8.72 -2.25
CA ALA A 13 -19.72 -9.64 -1.22
C ALA A 13 -18.90 -9.59 0.08
N LEU A 14 -17.61 -9.29 -0.02
CA LEU A 14 -16.71 -9.30 1.14
C LEU A 14 -16.51 -7.92 1.77
N GLY A 15 -16.97 -6.86 1.11
CA GLY A 15 -16.74 -5.47 1.52
C GLY A 15 -15.30 -5.01 1.29
N VAL A 16 -14.62 -5.60 0.29
CA VAL A 16 -13.23 -5.28 -0.05
C VAL A 16 -13.22 -4.33 -1.24
N PRO A 17 -12.66 -3.10 -1.10
CA PRO A 17 -12.61 -2.16 -2.20
C PRO A 17 -11.66 -2.64 -3.30
N ASP A 18 -11.98 -2.33 -4.56
CA ASP A 18 -11.12 -2.64 -5.72
C ASP A 18 -9.75 -1.97 -5.61
N ARG A 19 -9.71 -0.76 -5.02
CA ARG A 19 -8.49 0.05 -4.93
C ARG A 19 -8.34 0.67 -3.55
N PHE A 20 -7.08 0.68 -3.10
CA PHE A 20 -6.65 1.46 -1.95
C PHE A 20 -5.78 2.62 -2.43
N PRO A 21 -5.99 3.84 -1.89
CA PRO A 21 -5.08 4.96 -2.11
C PRO A 21 -3.64 4.59 -1.76
N TYR A 22 -2.70 5.14 -2.52
CA TYR A 22 -1.29 4.80 -2.34
C TYR A 22 -0.75 5.24 -0.96
N ALA A 23 -1.21 6.39 -0.46
CA ALA A 23 -0.89 6.88 0.89
C ALA A 23 -1.36 5.90 1.98
N ALA A 24 -2.57 5.34 1.86
CA ALA A 24 -3.07 4.33 2.79
C ALA A 24 -2.23 3.03 2.77
N LYS A 25 -1.81 2.58 1.58
CA LYS A 25 -0.89 1.43 1.44
C LYS A 25 0.46 1.71 2.12
N ARG A 26 0.95 2.95 2.01
CA ARG A 26 2.23 3.37 2.59
C ARG A 26 2.14 3.41 4.12
N ALA A 27 1.10 4.04 4.67
CA ALA A 27 0.84 4.07 6.11
C ALA A 27 0.71 2.66 6.72
N ALA A 28 0.03 1.73 6.02
CA ALA A 28 -0.11 0.34 6.48
C ALA A 28 1.22 -0.43 6.61
N ARG A 29 2.30 0.04 5.96
CA ARG A 29 3.63 -0.59 6.02
C ARG A 29 4.49 -0.06 7.17
N GLU A 30 4.17 1.10 7.74
CA GLU A 30 4.96 1.70 8.83
C GLU A 30 4.81 0.94 10.15
N ALA A 31 3.65 0.28 10.34
CA ALA A 31 3.36 -0.54 11.52
C ALA A 31 2.39 -1.67 11.14
N PRO A 32 2.84 -2.69 10.37
CA PRO A 32 1.96 -3.77 9.97
C PRO A 32 1.60 -4.63 11.19
N PRO A 33 0.35 -5.15 11.28
CA PRO A 33 0.00 -6.13 12.32
C PRO A 33 0.90 -7.36 12.26
N PRO A 34 1.09 -8.12 13.34
CA PRO A 34 1.89 -9.35 13.33
C PRO A 34 1.48 -10.32 12.22
N GLN A 35 2.44 -11.06 11.66
CA GLN A 35 2.19 -12.05 10.59
C GLN A 35 1.02 -12.99 10.92
N ARG A 36 0.98 -13.51 12.15
CA ARG A 36 -0.10 -14.38 12.63
C ARG A 36 -1.48 -13.76 12.49
N GLU A 37 -1.62 -12.48 12.83
CA GLU A 37 -2.90 -11.77 12.76
C GLU A 37 -3.31 -11.55 11.31
N ARG A 38 -2.37 -11.15 10.46
CA ARG A 38 -2.63 -10.97 9.02
C ARG A 38 -3.03 -12.30 8.36
N ALA A 39 -2.37 -13.40 8.70
CA ALA A 39 -2.72 -14.73 8.23
C ALA A 39 -4.12 -15.15 8.70
N ALA A 40 -4.46 -14.89 9.96
CA ALA A 40 -5.79 -15.18 10.50
C ALA A 40 -6.89 -14.35 9.82
N GLN A 41 -6.64 -13.06 9.55
CA GLN A 41 -7.56 -12.19 8.82
C GLN A 41 -7.78 -12.69 7.38
N LEU A 42 -6.72 -13.12 6.68
CA LEU A 42 -6.82 -13.72 5.35
C LEU A 42 -7.58 -15.05 5.36
N ALA A 43 -7.35 -15.89 6.37
CA ALA A 43 -8.08 -17.16 6.52
C ALA A 43 -9.57 -16.93 6.76
N ALA A 44 -9.94 -15.95 7.60
CA ALA A 44 -11.33 -15.58 7.82
C ALA A 44 -12.00 -15.03 6.54
N LEU A 45 -11.27 -14.24 5.75
CA LEU A 45 -11.75 -13.75 4.46
C LEU A 45 -11.95 -14.88 3.44
N HIS A 46 -11.00 -15.82 3.38
CA HIS A 46 -11.10 -17.01 2.53
C HIS A 46 -12.30 -17.88 2.90
N ALA A 47 -12.51 -18.16 4.20
CA ALA A 47 -13.67 -18.92 4.67
C ALA A 47 -14.99 -18.27 4.27
N ARG A 48 -15.09 -16.93 4.39
CA ARG A 48 -16.26 -16.18 3.91
C ARG A 48 -16.44 -16.30 2.40
N ALA A 49 -15.36 -16.21 1.63
CA ALA A 49 -15.39 -16.31 0.17
C ALA A 49 -15.85 -17.70 -0.31
N VAL A 50 -15.37 -18.77 0.33
CA VAL A 50 -15.77 -20.16 0.02
C VAL A 50 -17.22 -20.43 0.41
N ALA A 51 -17.74 -19.77 1.44
CA ALA A 51 -19.13 -19.89 1.85
C ALA A 51 -20.12 -19.13 0.92
N LEU A 52 -19.62 -18.33 -0.03
CA LEU A 52 -20.48 -17.68 -1.01
C LEU A 52 -21.06 -18.72 -1.97
N GLY A 53 -22.39 -18.81 -2.03
CA GLY A 53 -23.08 -19.55 -3.08
C GLY A 53 -22.96 -18.84 -4.43
N GLY A 54 -23.07 -19.61 -5.53
CA GLY A 54 -23.15 -19.03 -6.88
C GLY A 54 -21.84 -18.41 -7.39
N LEU A 55 -20.68 -18.91 -6.93
CA LEU A 55 -19.39 -18.54 -7.52
C LEU A 55 -19.37 -18.90 -9.02
N PRO A 56 -18.79 -18.05 -9.89
CA PRO A 56 -18.68 -18.37 -11.31
C PRO A 56 -17.96 -19.71 -11.55
N GLU A 57 -18.47 -20.54 -12.46
CA GLU A 57 -17.89 -21.85 -12.83
C GLU A 57 -16.43 -21.77 -13.32
N SER A 58 -16.01 -20.58 -13.78
CA SER A 58 -14.63 -20.30 -14.18
C SER A 58 -13.65 -20.12 -13.01
N LEU A 59 -14.12 -20.17 -11.77
CA LEU A 59 -13.27 -20.11 -10.57
C LEU A 59 -12.93 -21.50 -10.08
N THR A 60 -11.65 -21.72 -9.82
CA THR A 60 -11.17 -22.87 -9.04
C THR A 60 -10.78 -22.38 -7.66
N LEU A 61 -11.32 -23.03 -6.63
CA LEU A 61 -10.99 -22.72 -5.23
C LEU A 61 -9.62 -23.31 -4.88
N CYS A 62 -8.71 -22.46 -4.40
CA CYS A 62 -7.41 -22.87 -3.89
C CYS A 62 -7.43 -22.98 -2.35
N PRO A 63 -6.56 -23.82 -1.76
CA PRO A 63 -6.32 -23.81 -0.32
C PRO A 63 -5.89 -22.42 0.18
N CYS A 64 -6.28 -22.06 1.41
CA CYS A 64 -5.77 -20.84 2.03
C CYS A 64 -4.33 -21.09 2.53
N ALA A 65 -3.35 -20.55 1.80
CA ALA A 65 -1.94 -20.60 2.17
C ALA A 65 -1.32 -19.19 2.08
N PRO A 66 -1.53 -18.32 3.08
CA PRO A 66 -0.94 -16.99 3.10
C PRO A 66 0.58 -17.05 3.05
N VAL A 67 1.18 -16.29 2.14
CA VAL A 67 2.64 -16.13 2.03
C VAL A 67 3.02 -14.72 2.47
N HIS A 68 4.03 -14.62 3.32
CA HIS A 68 4.57 -13.37 3.81
C HIS A 68 5.89 -13.05 3.09
N HIS A 69 5.94 -11.92 2.39
CA HIS A 69 7.13 -11.46 1.68
C HIS A 69 7.95 -10.42 2.45
N ASP A 70 7.66 -10.24 3.75
CA ASP A 70 8.27 -9.23 4.62
C ASP A 70 9.80 -9.25 4.54
N ALA A 71 10.42 -10.43 4.69
CA ALA A 71 11.87 -10.58 4.70
C ALA A 71 12.52 -10.28 3.34
N VAL A 72 11.86 -10.66 2.23
CA VAL A 72 12.35 -10.44 0.85
C VAL A 72 12.39 -8.95 0.53
N PHE A 73 11.44 -8.19 1.06
CA PHE A 73 11.32 -6.75 0.84
C PHE A 73 11.83 -5.90 2.01
N HIS A 74 12.41 -6.55 3.03
CA HIS A 74 12.91 -5.93 4.26
C HIS A 74 11.89 -5.01 4.95
N LEU A 75 10.62 -5.43 4.97
CA LEU A 75 9.52 -4.62 5.51
C LEU A 75 9.66 -4.35 7.02
N ASP A 76 10.43 -5.18 7.73
CA ASP A 76 10.81 -4.97 9.13
C ASP A 76 11.68 -3.71 9.35
N ARG A 77 12.27 -3.16 8.28
CA ARG A 77 13.11 -1.97 8.28
C ARG A 77 12.37 -0.71 7.85
N VAL A 78 11.11 -0.84 7.42
CA VAL A 78 10.28 0.32 7.07
C VAL A 78 10.03 1.16 8.31
N ARG A 79 10.24 2.46 8.18
CA ARG A 79 10.00 3.47 9.22
C ARG A 79 9.21 4.62 8.59
N PRO A 80 8.47 5.41 9.39
CA PRO A 80 7.87 6.64 8.92
C PRO A 80 8.91 7.52 8.22
N ALA A 81 8.63 7.93 6.99
CA ALA A 81 9.57 8.71 6.20
C ALA A 81 9.70 10.12 6.80
N HIS A 82 10.94 10.58 6.99
CA HIS A 82 11.26 11.97 7.31
C HIS A 82 10.89 12.90 6.15
N GLY A 83 11.06 12.42 4.92
CA GLY A 83 10.72 13.19 3.72
C GLY A 83 10.68 12.37 2.44
N LEU A 84 10.05 12.94 1.43
CA LEU A 84 9.91 12.40 0.09
C LEU A 84 10.93 13.04 -0.84
N ILE A 85 11.70 12.22 -1.55
CA ILE A 85 12.67 12.67 -2.53
C ILE A 85 11.94 13.13 -3.79
N ARG A 86 12.18 14.38 -4.19
CA ARG A 86 11.77 14.93 -5.48
C ARG A 86 12.94 14.80 -6.45
N LEU A 87 12.88 13.79 -7.30
CA LEU A 87 13.88 13.59 -8.35
C LEU A 87 13.78 14.65 -9.44
N GLY A 88 14.93 14.99 -10.01
CA GLY A 88 15.06 15.85 -11.18
C GLY A 88 16.39 15.59 -11.90
N PRO A 89 16.60 16.18 -13.10
CA PRO A 89 17.81 15.99 -13.87
C PRO A 89 19.07 16.42 -13.14
N GLY A 90 20.14 15.65 -13.29
CA GLY A 90 21.45 15.95 -12.71
C GLY A 90 21.48 15.92 -11.17
N ARG A 91 20.41 15.44 -10.52
CA ARG A 91 20.36 15.29 -9.06
C ARG A 91 20.91 13.95 -8.64
N THR A 92 21.53 13.95 -7.47
CA THR A 92 22.07 12.75 -6.82
C THR A 92 21.19 12.38 -5.63
N VAL A 93 20.98 11.08 -5.45
CA VAL A 93 20.41 10.50 -4.24
C VAL A 93 21.44 9.52 -3.70
N ALA A 94 21.91 9.76 -2.49
CA ALA A 94 22.86 8.94 -1.77
C ALA A 94 22.28 8.49 -0.43
N GLY A 95 22.49 7.21 -0.10
CA GLY A 95 21.97 6.59 1.11
C GLY A 95 21.98 5.07 1.01
N ARG A 96 21.65 4.42 2.12
CA ARG A 96 21.49 2.96 2.18
C ARG A 96 20.05 2.60 1.84
N VAL A 97 19.84 1.67 0.90
CA VAL A 97 18.51 1.10 0.65
C VAL A 97 18.16 0.15 1.80
N GLU A 98 17.09 0.46 2.53
CA GLU A 98 16.63 -0.33 3.66
C GLU A 98 15.53 -1.31 3.25
N ALA A 99 14.59 -0.88 2.41
CA ALA A 99 13.43 -1.66 2.01
C ALA A 99 12.87 -1.20 0.66
N ALA A 100 12.07 -2.05 0.02
CA ALA A 100 11.33 -1.69 -1.20
C ALA A 100 9.91 -2.26 -1.17
N ALA A 101 8.89 -1.47 -1.49
CA ALA A 101 7.50 -1.91 -1.47
C ALA A 101 6.67 -1.27 -2.59
N GLY A 102 6.45 -2.02 -3.67
CA GLY A 102 5.89 -1.45 -4.89
C GLY A 102 6.87 -0.44 -5.48
N PRO A 103 6.45 0.79 -5.84
CA PRO A 103 7.38 1.80 -6.30
C PRO A 103 8.13 2.54 -5.18
N ASP A 104 7.83 2.28 -3.91
CA ASP A 104 8.54 2.92 -2.80
C ASP A 104 9.90 2.27 -2.54
N VAL A 105 10.96 3.07 -2.55
CA VAL A 105 12.32 2.70 -2.10
C VAL A 105 12.64 3.51 -0.84
N TYR A 106 12.82 2.81 0.29
CA TYR A 106 13.16 3.41 1.58
C TYR A 106 14.68 3.49 1.69
N LEU A 107 15.17 4.69 1.95
CA LEU A 107 16.59 5.02 2.03
C LEU A 107 16.91 5.58 3.41
N THR A 108 18.05 5.24 3.98
CA THR A 108 18.61 5.95 5.12
C THR A 108 19.74 6.85 4.64
N ASP A 109 19.61 8.16 4.90
CA ASP A 109 20.64 9.14 4.55
C ASP A 109 21.83 9.11 5.52
N SER A 110 22.87 9.90 5.24
CA SER A 110 24.08 9.96 6.08
C SER A 110 23.82 10.50 7.50
N ALA A 111 22.69 11.15 7.74
CA ALA A 111 22.25 11.63 9.05
C ALA A 111 21.35 10.61 9.77
N GLY A 112 21.14 9.41 9.21
CA GLY A 112 20.30 8.37 9.79
C GLY A 112 18.80 8.57 9.59
N ARG A 113 18.38 9.53 8.74
CA ARG A 113 16.97 9.83 8.49
C ARG A 113 16.42 8.93 7.38
N THR A 114 15.19 8.47 7.55
CA THR A 114 14.49 7.69 6.51
C THR A 114 13.94 8.63 5.43
N LEU A 115 14.40 8.48 4.20
CA LEU A 115 13.90 9.16 3.01
C LEU A 115 13.16 8.16 2.13
N LEU A 116 12.19 8.65 1.38
CA LEU A 116 11.40 7.81 0.49
C LEU A 116 11.49 8.28 -0.94
N LEU A 117 11.88 7.37 -1.83
CA LEU A 117 11.96 7.58 -3.26
C LEU A 117 10.84 6.81 -3.98
N ASP A 118 10.12 7.49 -4.87
CA ASP A 118 9.20 6.85 -5.80
C ASP A 118 9.95 6.44 -7.08
N SER A 119 10.18 5.13 -7.26
CA SER A 119 10.94 4.59 -8.38
C SER A 119 10.27 4.82 -9.73
N ARG A 120 8.98 5.17 -9.78
CA ARG A 120 8.32 5.56 -11.04
C ARG A 120 8.91 6.84 -11.63
N HIS A 121 9.46 7.70 -10.79
CA HIS A 121 10.13 8.93 -11.23
C HIS A 121 11.52 8.67 -11.83
N LEU A 122 12.05 7.43 -11.72
CA LEU A 122 13.30 7.02 -12.36
C LEU A 122 13.08 6.53 -13.80
N ALA A 123 11.84 6.17 -14.15
CA ALA A 123 11.56 5.55 -15.45
C ALA A 123 11.85 6.53 -16.60
N GLY A 124 12.65 6.07 -17.57
CA GLY A 124 13.05 6.86 -18.75
C GLY A 124 14.34 7.67 -18.58
N TRP A 125 15.07 7.52 -17.47
CA TRP A 125 16.31 8.24 -17.20
C TRP A 125 17.50 7.30 -17.21
N PRO A 126 18.63 7.64 -17.87
CA PRO A 126 19.88 6.95 -17.62
C PRO A 126 20.34 7.24 -16.19
N LEU A 127 20.51 6.19 -15.39
CA LEU A 127 21.04 6.31 -14.03
C LEU A 127 22.54 6.01 -14.06
N ALA A 128 23.31 6.88 -13.42
CA ALA A 128 24.74 6.68 -13.20
C ALA A 128 24.99 6.49 -11.71
N ALA A 129 25.97 5.64 -11.38
CA ALA A 129 26.45 5.53 -10.01
C ALA A 129 27.10 6.85 -9.61
N ALA A 130 26.64 7.44 -8.50
CA ALA A 130 27.31 8.57 -7.89
C ALA A 130 28.61 8.10 -7.21
N PRO A 131 29.61 8.98 -7.05
CA PRO A 131 30.76 8.73 -6.19
C PRO A 131 30.33 8.29 -4.79
N ALA A 132 31.15 7.45 -4.13
CA ALA A 132 30.80 6.86 -2.83
C ALA A 132 30.59 7.91 -1.72
N ASP A 133 31.21 9.09 -1.85
CA ASP A 133 31.14 10.23 -0.95
C ASP A 133 30.14 11.32 -1.41
N ALA A 134 29.42 11.08 -2.51
CA ALA A 134 28.47 12.05 -3.02
C ALA A 134 27.32 12.29 -2.04
N ALA A 135 26.97 13.56 -1.85
CA ALA A 135 25.79 13.93 -1.07
C ALA A 135 24.51 13.83 -1.91
N THR A 136 23.38 13.61 -1.23
CA THR A 136 22.06 13.80 -1.84
C THR A 136 21.88 15.27 -2.19
N THR A 137 21.65 15.56 -3.47
CA THR A 137 21.35 16.90 -3.99
C THR A 137 19.91 17.05 -4.48
N ALA A 138 19.16 15.94 -4.55
CA ALA A 138 17.73 15.98 -4.81
C ALA A 138 16.99 16.67 -3.65
N GLU A 139 15.94 17.41 -3.99
CA GLU A 139 15.11 18.07 -2.98
C GLU A 139 14.34 17.05 -2.15
N VAL A 140 14.20 17.31 -0.85
CA VAL A 140 13.42 16.48 0.07
C VAL A 140 12.23 17.30 0.55
N ALA A 141 11.02 16.88 0.18
CA ALA A 141 9.78 17.48 0.63
C ALA A 141 9.26 16.79 1.90
N ALA A 142 8.56 17.53 2.75
CA ALA A 142 7.83 16.92 3.86
C ALA A 142 6.81 15.91 3.33
N PRO A 143 6.59 14.78 4.01
CA PRO A 143 5.54 13.85 3.63
C PRO A 143 4.19 14.57 3.78
N ALA A 144 3.40 14.62 2.70
CA ALA A 144 2.02 15.05 2.83
C ALA A 144 1.29 14.02 3.70
N ARG A 145 0.98 14.39 4.94
CA ARG A 145 -0.01 13.67 5.73
C ARG A 145 -1.35 14.02 5.12
N GLU A 146 -1.93 13.10 4.38
CA GLU A 146 -3.33 13.18 4.02
C GLU A 146 -4.11 13.26 5.34
N ALA A 147 -4.72 14.42 5.61
CA ALA A 147 -5.68 14.51 6.69
C ALA A 147 -6.75 13.47 6.38
N ALA A 148 -7.05 12.60 7.34
CA ALA A 148 -8.15 11.67 7.20
C ALA A 148 -9.44 12.48 7.08
N GLU A 149 -9.88 12.77 5.85
CA GLU A 149 -11.25 13.22 5.66
C GLU A 149 -12.15 12.03 6.01
N PRO A 150 -13.14 12.21 6.90
CA PRO A 150 -14.10 11.17 7.15
C PRO A 150 -14.89 10.92 5.88
N GLN A 151 -14.64 9.79 5.22
CA GLN A 151 -15.54 9.24 4.22
C GLN A 151 -16.87 8.89 4.90
N VAL A 152 -17.77 9.87 5.00
CA VAL A 152 -19.19 9.63 5.16
C VAL A 152 -19.71 9.03 3.86
N LEU A 153 -19.50 7.73 3.69
CA LEU A 153 -19.89 6.98 2.49
C LEU A 153 -21.25 6.27 2.63
N PHE A 154 -22.08 6.66 3.60
CA PHE A 154 -23.49 6.27 3.62
C PHE A 154 -24.36 7.45 4.03
N GLY A 155 -25.31 7.78 3.17
CA GLY A 155 -26.26 8.86 3.35
C GLY A 155 -27.07 8.68 4.63
N SER A 156 -27.25 9.79 5.34
CA SER A 156 -28.30 9.93 6.34
C SER A 156 -29.65 9.82 5.63
N SER A 157 -30.18 8.60 5.52
CA SER A 157 -31.61 8.40 5.34
C SER A 157 -32.27 8.65 6.69
N ALA A 158 -32.56 9.92 6.96
CA ALA A 158 -33.62 10.27 7.89
C ALA A 158 -34.92 9.72 7.29
N ILE A 159 -35.35 8.55 7.77
CA ILE A 159 -36.72 8.08 7.60
C ILE A 159 -37.57 9.04 8.45
N SER A 160 -38.24 9.99 7.80
CA SER A 160 -39.40 10.66 8.40
C SER A 160 -40.48 9.62 8.63
N ALA A 161 -40.83 9.39 9.89
CA ALA A 161 -42.07 8.73 10.23
C ALA A 161 -43.25 9.66 9.86
N PRO A 162 -44.34 9.16 9.28
CA PRO A 162 -45.57 9.94 9.19
C PRO A 162 -46.16 10.12 10.59
N THR A 163 -46.36 11.37 10.99
CA THR A 163 -47.17 11.73 12.15
C THR A 163 -48.64 11.57 11.74
N ASP A 164 -49.31 10.54 12.25
CA ASP A 164 -50.77 10.47 12.28
C ASP A 164 -51.29 11.47 13.32
N ALA A 165 -52.12 12.42 12.86
CA ALA A 165 -53.18 13.08 13.62
C ALA A 165 -54.21 13.68 12.63
#